data_AF-D0N8N9-F1
#
_entry.id   AF-D0N8N9-F1
#
_cell.length_a   1.000
_cell.length_b   1.000
_cell.length_c   1.000
_cell.angle_alpha   90.00
_cell.angle_beta   90.00
_cell.angle_gamma   90.00
#
_symmetry.space_group_name_H-M   'P 1'
#
loop_
_entity.id
_entity.type
_entity.pdbx_description
1 polymer ?
#
loop_
_entity_poly.entity_id
_entity_poly.type
_entity_poly.pdbx_seq_one_letter_code
_entity_poly.pdbx_strand_id
1 'polypeptide(L)'
;MPLEDVLPLVQNEVRAKTLQAAMARQSVDSFYFHCAQQAEKKGLTEELRRQVLQYFDQELFVYDQELESKPFVLGKSLNEAVFGSVIKLHLAGGDTEAAWMAINKLRRAVRGQQEVGETPKLHFRTVSPLLEHECEHGQFLSAYSRWQQLKQHDVEWTSAMEDVLAQMVAACVKNNEQQLDEYTDSDATETRFHAQMASLLHDLQLTCREISPSNAQRLLHGFRDAGYRVESVPSDARMKPKCPCCGHALNKQGMSEQEREHMLTALESRRSKMAPGKLVKEFLDPFRVWLMLRHETFQLQTLAENPRSSKPLHYVLDGPNIAYINQNFEAGTYRLDHVDYVARELQAQGHLVSITMPTNYLADKFLVRIRNKHFRDMRRQGKYATRERTPEEKAIVARWKEEDMIFSCRTDFLSDDLFWLYASVLLGREGRVVTNDQGRDHTGAPSISMDLIARWKDMTTVNIEIKHEEAATNAAVAGDWTKLIPIEYIKLRHPQPFSRVPQVTAPQHFHFPLAELANKNEHPNQVQSQRKRTRWLCVHRNDST
;
A
#
# COMPACT_ATOMS: atom_id res chain seq x y z
N MET A 1 -27.74 -32.80 -12.43
CA MET A 1 -29.20 -32.66 -12.60
C MET A 1 -29.44 -31.36 -13.36
N PRO A 2 -30.32 -31.34 -14.38
CA PRO A 2 -30.75 -30.09 -15.03
C PRO A 2 -31.24 -29.07 -14.01
N LEU A 3 -31.03 -27.76 -14.25
CA LEU A 3 -31.39 -26.73 -13.26
C LEU A 3 -32.91 -26.61 -13.10
N GLU A 4 -33.65 -26.91 -14.16
CA GLU A 4 -35.11 -27.00 -14.22
C GLU A 4 -35.65 -28.01 -13.19
N ASP A 5 -34.96 -29.13 -13.03
CA ASP A 5 -35.35 -30.19 -12.10
C ASP A 5 -34.90 -29.89 -10.66
N VAL A 6 -33.91 -29.02 -10.48
CA VAL A 6 -33.37 -28.62 -9.16
C VAL A 6 -34.22 -27.52 -8.52
N LEU A 7 -34.82 -26.61 -9.30
CA LEU A 7 -35.63 -25.51 -8.77
C LEU A 7 -36.81 -26.00 -7.88
N PRO A 8 -37.61 -27.01 -8.28
CA PRO A 8 -38.66 -27.56 -7.41
C PRO A 8 -38.12 -28.15 -6.11
N LEU A 9 -36.92 -28.75 -6.12
CA LEU A 9 -36.28 -29.28 -4.92
C LEU A 9 -35.89 -28.15 -3.96
N VAL A 10 -35.30 -27.06 -4.49
CA VAL A 10 -34.99 -25.86 -3.71
C VAL A 10 -36.26 -25.26 -3.09
N GLN A 11 -37.33 -25.15 -3.88
CA GLN A 11 -38.63 -24.64 -3.42
C GLN A 11 -39.21 -25.48 -2.27
N ASN A 12 -39.09 -26.81 -2.37
CA ASN A 12 -39.58 -27.72 -1.34
C ASN A 12 -38.78 -27.60 -0.03
N GLU A 13 -37.45 -27.50 -0.11
CA GLU A 13 -36.60 -27.28 1.08
C GLU A 13 -36.94 -25.96 1.80
N VAL A 14 -37.17 -24.89 1.04
CA VAL A 14 -37.57 -23.59 1.58
C VAL A 14 -38.94 -23.68 2.28
N ARG A 15 -39.94 -24.29 1.64
CA ARG A 15 -41.29 -24.50 2.23
C ARG A 15 -41.24 -25.36 3.49
N ALA A 16 -40.38 -26.37 3.51
CA ALA A 16 -40.16 -27.24 4.67
C ALA A 16 -39.39 -26.54 5.81
N LYS A 17 -38.97 -25.28 5.62
CA LYS A 17 -38.20 -24.47 6.59
C LYS A 17 -36.88 -25.12 7.02
N THR A 18 -36.31 -25.99 6.18
CA THR A 18 -35.04 -26.70 6.46
C THR A 18 -33.81 -25.82 6.27
N LEU A 19 -33.97 -24.61 5.73
CA LEU A 19 -32.91 -23.60 5.55
C LEU A 19 -32.25 -23.11 6.85
N GLN A 20 -32.69 -23.60 8.02
CA GLN A 20 -31.91 -23.48 9.25
C GLN A 20 -30.66 -24.38 9.25
N ALA A 21 -30.65 -25.47 8.48
CA ALA A 21 -29.53 -26.38 8.33
C ALA A 21 -28.50 -25.84 7.33
N ALA A 22 -27.21 -25.94 7.68
CA ALA A 22 -26.12 -25.42 6.85
C ALA A 22 -26.03 -26.07 5.46
N MET A 23 -26.29 -27.38 5.35
CA MET A 23 -26.26 -28.13 4.09
C MET A 23 -27.34 -27.66 3.09
N ALA A 24 -28.54 -27.35 3.58
CA ALA A 24 -29.62 -26.84 2.74
C ALA A 24 -29.27 -25.44 2.19
N ARG A 25 -28.67 -24.56 3.01
CA ARG A 25 -28.20 -23.24 2.55
C ARG A 25 -27.14 -23.34 1.46
N GLN A 26 -26.11 -24.19 1.66
CA GLN A 26 -25.06 -24.40 0.67
C GLN A 26 -25.62 -24.91 -0.67
N SER A 27 -26.69 -25.70 -0.62
CA SER A 27 -27.37 -26.20 -1.82
C SER A 27 -28.09 -25.08 -2.58
N VAL A 28 -28.76 -24.16 -1.87
CA VAL A 28 -29.36 -22.96 -2.48
C VAL A 28 -28.28 -22.05 -3.08
N ASP A 29 -27.19 -21.81 -2.36
CA ASP A 29 -26.07 -20.99 -2.85
C ASP A 29 -25.49 -21.58 -4.15
N SER A 30 -25.27 -22.89 -4.15
CA SER A 30 -24.74 -23.62 -5.30
C SER A 30 -25.70 -23.57 -6.48
N PHE A 31 -27.01 -23.68 -6.24
CA PHE A 31 -28.04 -23.55 -7.27
C PHE A 31 -27.98 -22.18 -7.94
N TYR A 32 -28.03 -21.09 -7.18
CA TYR A 32 -27.96 -19.73 -7.73
C TYR A 32 -26.63 -19.47 -8.45
N PHE A 33 -25.52 -19.96 -7.91
CA PHE A 33 -24.21 -19.87 -8.57
C PHE A 33 -24.22 -20.56 -9.95
N HIS A 34 -24.77 -21.77 -10.05
CA HIS A 34 -24.88 -22.48 -11.31
C HIS A 34 -25.85 -21.82 -12.29
N CYS A 35 -26.98 -21.27 -11.82
CA CYS A 35 -27.88 -20.46 -12.66
C CYS A 35 -27.13 -19.27 -13.26
N ALA A 36 -26.39 -18.50 -12.45
CA ALA A 36 -25.60 -17.37 -12.93
C ALA A 36 -24.53 -17.79 -13.95
N GLN A 37 -23.82 -18.89 -13.69
CA GLN A 37 -22.82 -19.43 -14.62
C GLN A 37 -23.42 -19.87 -15.97
N GLN A 38 -24.61 -20.47 -15.95
CA GLN A 38 -25.31 -20.84 -17.19
C GLN A 38 -25.86 -19.62 -17.92
N ALA A 39 -26.35 -18.61 -17.19
CA ALA A 39 -26.83 -17.37 -17.79
C ALA A 39 -25.71 -16.60 -18.50
N GLU A 40 -24.53 -16.48 -17.90
CA GLU A 40 -23.33 -15.90 -18.53
C GLU A 40 -22.94 -16.63 -19.82
N LYS A 41 -23.08 -17.97 -19.84
CA LYS A 41 -22.78 -18.80 -21.01
C LYS A 41 -23.93 -18.88 -22.02
N LYS A 42 -25.02 -18.11 -21.84
CA LYS A 42 -26.24 -18.17 -22.64
C LYS A 42 -26.89 -19.57 -22.69
N GLY A 43 -26.63 -20.40 -21.68
CA GLY A 43 -27.17 -21.76 -21.55
C GLY A 43 -28.44 -21.84 -20.71
N LEU A 44 -28.80 -20.77 -19.98
CA LEU A 44 -30.02 -20.70 -19.18
C LEU A 44 -31.18 -20.14 -20.02
N THR A 45 -32.34 -20.80 -20.01
CA THR A 45 -33.52 -20.29 -20.71
C THR A 45 -34.05 -19.03 -20.04
N GLU A 46 -34.60 -18.11 -20.84
CA GLU A 46 -35.17 -16.85 -20.33
C GLU A 46 -36.34 -17.09 -19.37
N GLU A 47 -37.14 -18.13 -19.64
CA GLU A 47 -38.25 -18.54 -18.79
C GLU A 47 -37.75 -19.00 -17.41
N LEU A 48 -36.78 -19.92 -17.37
CA LEU A 48 -36.21 -20.39 -16.11
C LEU A 48 -35.53 -19.23 -15.35
N ARG A 49 -34.83 -18.34 -16.05
CA ARG A 49 -34.20 -17.16 -15.45
C ARG A 49 -35.22 -16.29 -14.72
N ARG A 50 -36.35 -15.98 -15.36
CA ARG A 50 -37.43 -15.18 -14.76
C ARG A 50 -38.05 -15.89 -13.56
N GLN A 51 -38.29 -17.20 -13.66
CA GLN A 51 -38.83 -17.98 -12.55
C GLN A 51 -37.89 -17.97 -11.33
N VAL A 52 -36.58 -18.13 -11.55
CA VAL A 52 -35.57 -18.10 -10.47
C VAL A 52 -35.47 -16.72 -9.81
N LEU A 53 -35.53 -15.64 -10.59
CA LEU A 53 -35.50 -14.26 -10.09
C LEU A 53 -36.79 -13.92 -9.31
N GLN A 54 -37.95 -14.26 -9.87
CA GLN A 54 -39.24 -14.06 -9.22
C GLN A 54 -39.30 -14.82 -7.89
N TYR A 55 -38.84 -16.06 -7.87
CA TYR A 55 -38.76 -16.86 -6.65
C TYR A 55 -37.84 -16.24 -5.60
N PHE A 56 -36.70 -15.67 -6.01
CA PHE A 56 -35.81 -14.97 -5.10
C PHE A 56 -36.50 -13.79 -4.42
N ASP A 57 -37.12 -12.90 -5.20
CA ASP A 57 -37.77 -11.69 -4.68
C ASP A 57 -39.02 -11.99 -3.83
N GLN A 58 -39.82 -12.99 -4.21
CA GLN A 58 -41.11 -13.27 -3.57
C GLN A 58 -41.02 -14.18 -2.34
N GLU A 59 -40.01 -15.05 -2.30
CA GLU A 59 -39.98 -16.14 -1.30
C GLU A 59 -38.67 -16.17 -0.51
N LEU A 60 -37.52 -15.81 -1.11
CA LEU A 60 -36.22 -15.86 -0.41
C LEU A 60 -35.82 -14.53 0.23
N PHE A 61 -36.23 -13.40 -0.37
CA PHE A 61 -35.84 -12.06 0.05
C PHE A 61 -37.06 -11.12 0.21
N VAL A 62 -37.94 -11.45 1.15
CA VAL A 62 -39.16 -10.68 1.44
C VAL A 62 -38.88 -9.56 2.44
N TYR A 63 -38.47 -8.38 1.97
CA TYR A 63 -38.23 -7.22 2.82
C TYR A 63 -39.54 -6.46 3.13
N ASP A 64 -40.00 -6.51 4.39
CA ASP A 64 -41.12 -5.69 4.87
C ASP A 64 -40.63 -4.30 5.31
N GLN A 65 -41.10 -3.27 4.62
CA GLN A 65 -40.73 -1.87 4.89
C GLN A 65 -41.40 -1.29 6.14
N GLU A 66 -42.52 -1.86 6.59
CA GLU A 66 -43.32 -1.30 7.70
C GLU A 66 -42.90 -1.85 9.08
N LEU A 67 -42.29 -3.04 9.12
CA LEU A 67 -41.97 -3.72 10.37
C LEU A 67 -40.51 -3.64 10.82
N GLU A 68 -39.59 -3.08 10.01
CA GLU A 68 -38.11 -3.11 10.23
C GLU A 68 -37.62 -4.49 10.75
N SER A 69 -38.30 -5.58 10.40
CA SER A 69 -38.12 -6.90 11.00
C SER A 69 -37.55 -7.90 10.00
N LYS A 70 -36.88 -8.93 10.52
CA LYS A 70 -35.91 -9.77 9.78
C LYS A 70 -36.53 -10.48 8.55
N PRO A 71 -36.03 -10.22 7.32
CA PRO A 71 -36.63 -10.69 6.08
C PRO A 71 -35.83 -11.82 5.40
N PHE A 72 -35.25 -12.75 6.17
CA PHE A 72 -34.29 -13.71 5.60
C PHE A 72 -34.70 -15.16 5.82
N VAL A 73 -35.19 -15.81 4.76
CA VAL A 73 -35.61 -17.22 4.79
C VAL A 73 -34.39 -18.17 4.78
N LEU A 74 -33.20 -17.67 4.43
CA LEU A 74 -31.94 -18.41 4.38
C LEU A 74 -31.20 -18.50 5.76
N GLY A 75 -31.88 -18.18 6.87
CA GLY A 75 -31.36 -18.41 8.23
C GLY A 75 -30.97 -17.15 9.01
N LYS A 76 -30.14 -17.30 10.05
CA LYS A 76 -29.80 -16.20 10.99
C LYS A 76 -28.86 -15.12 10.43
N SER A 77 -28.16 -15.39 9.32
CA SER A 77 -27.15 -14.50 8.74
C SER A 77 -27.35 -14.36 7.22
N LEU A 78 -27.20 -13.15 6.71
CA LEU A 78 -27.35 -12.85 5.29
C LEU A 78 -26.22 -13.50 4.46
N ASN A 79 -26.58 -14.28 3.43
CA ASN A 79 -25.59 -14.83 2.49
C ASN A 79 -25.45 -13.94 1.26
N GLU A 80 -24.38 -13.14 1.25
CA GLU A 80 -24.09 -12.20 0.17
C GLU A 80 -23.78 -12.86 -1.18
N ALA A 81 -23.30 -14.11 -1.20
CA ALA A 81 -22.91 -14.80 -2.44
C ALA A 81 -24.11 -15.05 -3.38
N VAL A 82 -25.30 -15.27 -2.82
CA VAL A 82 -26.55 -15.44 -3.59
C VAL A 82 -26.90 -14.12 -4.30
N PHE A 83 -26.72 -12.97 -3.64
CA PHE A 83 -26.96 -11.67 -4.26
C PHE A 83 -26.05 -11.42 -5.46
N GLY A 84 -24.76 -11.77 -5.35
CA GLY A 84 -23.85 -11.69 -6.49
C GLY A 84 -24.35 -12.51 -7.69
N SER A 85 -24.96 -13.66 -7.44
CA SER A 85 -25.55 -14.51 -8.49
C SER A 85 -26.85 -13.93 -9.06
N VAL A 86 -27.72 -13.40 -8.21
CA VAL A 86 -28.97 -12.73 -8.61
C VAL A 86 -28.71 -11.49 -9.46
N ILE A 87 -27.72 -10.68 -9.08
CA ILE A 87 -27.25 -9.54 -9.86
C ILE A 87 -26.84 -9.99 -11.27
N LYS A 88 -25.99 -11.02 -11.37
CA LYS A 88 -25.59 -11.61 -12.66
C LYS A 88 -26.78 -12.11 -13.49
N LEU A 89 -27.80 -12.70 -12.86
CA LEU A 89 -29.02 -13.15 -13.53
C LEU A 89 -29.86 -11.99 -14.09
N HIS A 90 -29.98 -10.86 -13.36
CA HIS A 90 -30.62 -9.65 -13.90
C HIS A 90 -29.84 -9.09 -15.09
N LEU A 91 -28.51 -9.00 -14.96
CA LEU A 91 -27.61 -8.51 -16.01
C LEU A 91 -27.63 -9.38 -17.27
N ALA A 92 -27.75 -10.70 -17.14
CA ALA A 92 -27.89 -11.60 -18.28
C ALA A 92 -29.17 -11.34 -19.10
N GLY A 93 -30.21 -10.76 -18.46
CA GLY A 93 -31.43 -10.30 -19.14
C GLY A 93 -31.38 -8.84 -19.61
N GLY A 94 -30.25 -8.14 -19.40
CA GLY A 94 -30.11 -6.71 -19.71
C GLY A 94 -30.79 -5.76 -18.72
N ASP A 95 -31.26 -6.25 -17.56
CA ASP A 95 -31.99 -5.44 -16.59
C ASP A 95 -31.05 -4.85 -15.52
N THR A 96 -30.34 -3.79 -15.90
CA THR A 96 -29.35 -3.12 -15.03
C THR A 96 -29.99 -2.38 -13.85
N GLU A 97 -31.21 -1.87 -14.01
CA GLU A 97 -31.94 -1.21 -12.94
C GLU A 97 -32.42 -2.21 -11.89
N ALA A 98 -32.94 -3.37 -12.28
CA ALA A 98 -33.28 -4.41 -11.31
C ALA A 98 -32.06 -4.93 -10.55
N ALA A 99 -30.91 -5.09 -11.24
CA ALA A 99 -29.65 -5.42 -10.59
C ALA A 99 -29.24 -4.37 -9.54
N TRP A 100 -29.38 -3.08 -9.86
CA TRP A 100 -29.10 -1.98 -8.91
C TRP A 100 -30.10 -1.94 -7.75
N MET A 101 -31.39 -2.19 -8.02
CA MET A 101 -32.41 -2.32 -6.97
C MET A 101 -32.08 -3.46 -6.00
N ALA A 102 -31.59 -4.60 -6.49
CA ALA A 102 -31.15 -5.71 -5.65
C ALA A 102 -29.99 -5.30 -4.72
N ILE A 103 -29.02 -4.52 -5.21
CA ILE A 103 -27.93 -3.96 -4.38
C ILE A 103 -28.48 -3.00 -3.32
N ASN A 104 -29.41 -2.10 -3.68
CA ASN A 104 -29.98 -1.16 -2.71
C ASN A 104 -30.83 -1.86 -1.63
N LYS A 105 -31.59 -2.89 -2.02
CA LYS A 105 -32.29 -3.78 -1.11
C LYS A 105 -31.32 -4.45 -0.13
N LEU A 106 -30.22 -4.99 -0.64
CA LEU A 106 -29.16 -5.60 0.17
C LEU A 106 -28.54 -4.59 1.16
N ARG A 107 -28.20 -3.37 0.70
CA ARG A 107 -27.65 -2.31 1.55
C ARG A 107 -28.56 -1.99 2.73
N ARG A 108 -29.87 -1.88 2.49
CA ARG A 108 -30.86 -1.62 3.56
C ARG A 108 -30.94 -2.78 4.55
N ALA A 109 -30.97 -4.02 4.05
CA ALA A 109 -31.02 -5.21 4.88
C ALA A 109 -29.78 -5.35 5.78
N VAL A 110 -28.60 -5.03 5.25
CA VAL A 110 -27.33 -5.07 6.00
C VAL A 110 -27.29 -3.97 7.07
N ARG A 111 -27.75 -2.75 6.77
CA ARG A 111 -27.81 -1.65 7.74
C ARG A 111 -28.80 -1.90 8.89
N GLY A 112 -29.92 -2.59 8.62
CA GLY A 112 -30.93 -2.90 9.64
C GLY A 112 -30.56 -4.00 10.63
N GLN A 113 -29.41 -4.67 10.48
CA GLN A 113 -29.00 -5.80 11.33
C GLN A 113 -28.13 -5.42 12.53
N GLN A 114 -27.87 -4.14 12.80
CA GLN A 114 -26.82 -3.75 13.75
C GLN A 114 -27.23 -2.70 14.79
N GLU A 115 -26.85 -2.97 16.05
CA GLU A 115 -26.81 -2.02 17.16
C GLU A 115 -25.43 -1.34 17.18
N VAL A 116 -25.43 0.00 17.16
CA VAL A 116 -24.32 0.96 17.44
C VAL A 116 -22.87 0.53 17.12
N GLY A 117 -22.24 1.12 16.10
CA GLY A 117 -20.77 1.14 15.98
C GLY A 117 -20.21 1.38 14.57
N GLU A 118 -20.44 0.48 13.62
CA GLU A 118 -19.87 0.55 12.25
C GLU A 118 -20.80 -0.09 11.23
N THR A 119 -21.28 0.65 10.22
CA THR A 119 -22.15 0.09 9.16
C THR A 119 -21.45 -1.06 8.42
N PRO A 120 -22.08 -2.24 8.25
CA PRO A 120 -21.40 -3.36 7.62
C PRO A 120 -21.25 -3.07 6.12
N LYS A 121 -20.06 -3.36 5.59
CA LYS A 121 -19.71 -3.14 4.18
C LYS A 121 -20.03 -4.37 3.36
N LEU A 122 -20.43 -4.15 2.12
CA LEU A 122 -20.58 -5.20 1.12
C LEU A 122 -19.22 -5.63 0.58
N HIS A 123 -19.10 -6.89 0.21
CA HIS A 123 -17.97 -7.38 -0.55
C HIS A 123 -18.02 -6.82 -1.96
N PHE A 124 -16.89 -6.32 -2.45
CA PHE A 124 -16.81 -5.76 -3.80
C PHE A 124 -17.27 -6.73 -4.90
N ARG A 125 -16.94 -8.03 -4.76
CA ARG A 125 -17.35 -9.09 -5.70
C ARG A 125 -18.87 -9.19 -5.94
N THR A 126 -19.68 -8.66 -5.02
CA THR A 126 -21.14 -8.67 -5.13
C THR A 126 -21.62 -7.56 -6.04
N VAL A 127 -20.98 -6.39 -5.98
CA VAL A 127 -21.37 -5.20 -6.74
C VAL A 127 -20.58 -5.03 -8.04
N SER A 128 -19.40 -5.63 -8.14
CA SER A 128 -18.50 -5.53 -9.30
C SER A 128 -19.14 -5.94 -10.63
N PRO A 129 -19.97 -7.02 -10.72
CA PRO A 129 -20.54 -7.44 -11.99
C PRO A 129 -21.41 -6.38 -12.66
N LEU A 130 -22.10 -5.54 -11.86
CA LEU A 130 -22.91 -4.44 -12.38
C LEU A 130 -22.03 -3.39 -13.06
N LEU A 131 -20.96 -2.98 -12.39
CA LEU A 131 -20.03 -1.97 -12.90
C LEU A 131 -19.31 -2.45 -14.16
N GLU A 132 -18.87 -3.71 -14.17
CA GLU A 132 -18.26 -4.37 -15.33
C GLU A 132 -19.24 -4.37 -16.52
N HIS A 133 -20.46 -4.85 -16.30
CA HIS A 133 -21.49 -4.92 -17.33
C HIS A 133 -21.80 -3.55 -17.93
N GLU A 134 -22.01 -2.53 -17.11
CA GLU A 134 -22.26 -1.17 -17.60
C GLU A 134 -21.10 -0.61 -18.42
N CYS A 135 -19.85 -0.86 -18.00
CA CYS A 135 -18.68 -0.46 -18.77
C CYS A 135 -18.59 -1.17 -20.13
N GLU A 136 -18.90 -2.47 -20.20
CA GLU A 136 -18.90 -3.24 -21.46
C GLU A 136 -19.94 -2.74 -22.45
N HIS A 137 -21.08 -2.25 -21.95
CA HIS A 137 -22.20 -1.77 -22.77
C HIS A 137 -22.15 -0.25 -23.02
N GLY A 138 -21.00 0.40 -22.76
CA GLY A 138 -20.81 1.83 -23.03
C GLY A 138 -21.55 2.76 -22.06
N GLN A 139 -22.06 2.26 -20.94
CA GLN A 139 -22.80 3.03 -19.93
C GLN A 139 -21.87 3.57 -18.83
N PHE A 140 -20.76 4.18 -19.22
CA PHE A 140 -19.72 4.63 -18.29
C PHE A 140 -20.24 5.60 -17.22
N LEU A 141 -21.06 6.58 -17.59
CA LEU A 141 -21.56 7.59 -16.64
C LEU A 141 -22.42 6.98 -15.52
N SER A 142 -23.20 5.95 -15.86
CA SER A 142 -23.99 5.20 -14.87
C SER A 142 -23.08 4.40 -13.93
N ALA A 143 -22.14 3.64 -14.50
CA ALA A 143 -21.14 2.90 -13.73
C ALA A 143 -20.34 3.80 -12.79
N TYR A 144 -19.88 4.96 -13.28
CA TYR A 144 -19.13 5.94 -12.51
C TYR A 144 -19.98 6.50 -11.35
N SER A 145 -21.21 6.92 -11.61
CA SER A 145 -22.12 7.42 -10.58
C SER A 145 -22.37 6.40 -9.48
N ARG A 146 -22.64 5.15 -9.85
CA ARG A 146 -22.87 4.04 -8.90
C ARG A 146 -21.61 3.71 -8.11
N TRP A 147 -20.43 3.71 -8.75
CA TRP A 147 -19.16 3.55 -8.05
C TRP A 147 -18.89 4.66 -7.03
N GLN A 148 -19.14 5.93 -7.39
CA GLN A 148 -18.98 7.06 -6.45
C GLN A 148 -19.89 6.89 -5.21
N GLN A 149 -21.10 6.35 -5.39
CA GLN A 149 -21.99 6.04 -4.26
C GLN A 149 -21.46 4.89 -3.40
N LEU A 150 -20.99 3.81 -4.03
CA LEU A 150 -20.53 2.62 -3.33
C LEU A 150 -19.25 2.87 -2.52
N LYS A 151 -18.25 3.57 -3.09
CA LYS A 151 -16.91 3.69 -2.52
C LYS A 151 -16.84 4.50 -1.23
N GLN A 152 -17.83 5.35 -0.94
CA GLN A 152 -17.82 6.20 0.25
C GLN A 152 -18.06 5.41 1.54
N HIS A 153 -19.03 4.49 1.53
CA HIS A 153 -19.49 3.84 2.75
C HIS A 153 -19.88 2.37 2.61
N ASP A 154 -20.03 1.84 1.38
CA ASP A 154 -20.70 0.55 1.18
C ASP A 154 -19.76 -0.58 0.77
N VAL A 155 -18.48 -0.32 0.44
CA VAL A 155 -17.52 -1.37 0.08
C VAL A 155 -16.19 -1.22 0.81
N GLU A 156 -15.55 -2.36 1.10
CA GLU A 156 -14.19 -2.41 1.62
C GLU A 156 -13.16 -2.41 0.48
N TRP A 157 -12.14 -1.55 0.58
CA TRP A 157 -11.06 -1.46 -0.40
C TRP A 157 -10.22 -2.75 -0.40
N THR A 158 -10.13 -3.40 -1.56
CA THR A 158 -9.35 -4.64 -1.73
C THR A 158 -8.59 -4.61 -3.06
N SER A 159 -7.51 -5.38 -3.16
CA SER A 159 -6.77 -5.53 -4.42
C SER A 159 -7.60 -6.20 -5.53
N ALA A 160 -8.65 -6.93 -5.18
CA ALA A 160 -9.58 -7.53 -6.15
C ALA A 160 -10.37 -6.48 -6.97
N MET A 161 -10.34 -5.21 -6.57
CA MET A 161 -10.96 -4.11 -7.31
C MET A 161 -10.17 -3.67 -8.56
N GLU A 162 -8.90 -4.05 -8.68
CA GLU A 162 -8.01 -3.58 -9.76
C GLU A 162 -8.63 -3.78 -11.15
N ASP A 163 -9.17 -4.98 -11.42
CA ASP A 163 -9.69 -5.34 -12.74
C ASP A 163 -10.83 -4.42 -13.19
N VAL A 164 -11.78 -4.15 -12.29
CA VAL A 164 -12.94 -3.31 -12.56
C VAL A 164 -12.56 -1.85 -12.67
N LEU A 165 -11.68 -1.35 -11.78
CA LEU A 165 -11.24 0.04 -11.86
C LEU A 165 -10.42 0.30 -13.14
N ALA A 166 -9.57 -0.64 -13.56
CA ALA A 166 -8.87 -0.56 -14.83
C ALA A 166 -9.85 -0.58 -16.04
N GLN A 167 -10.92 -1.36 -15.95
CA GLN A 167 -11.97 -1.38 -16.97
C GLN A 167 -12.78 -0.08 -16.99
N MET A 168 -13.11 0.49 -15.83
CA MET A 168 -13.76 1.80 -15.72
C MET A 168 -12.88 2.91 -16.28
N VAL A 169 -11.55 2.86 -16.08
CA VAL A 169 -10.61 3.78 -16.71
C VAL A 169 -10.69 3.66 -18.23
N ALA A 170 -10.62 2.44 -18.79
CA ALA A 170 -10.74 2.25 -20.23
C ALA A 170 -12.09 2.74 -20.79
N ALA A 171 -13.19 2.49 -20.06
CA ALA A 171 -14.53 2.94 -20.42
C ALA A 171 -14.68 4.47 -20.35
N CYS A 172 -14.03 5.12 -19.38
CA CYS A 172 -13.99 6.58 -19.26
C CYS A 172 -13.38 7.23 -20.51
N VAL A 173 -12.26 6.68 -20.97
CA VAL A 173 -11.57 7.18 -22.18
C VAL A 173 -12.46 6.98 -23.41
N LYS A 174 -13.05 5.80 -23.57
CA LYS A 174 -13.95 5.50 -24.70
C LYS A 174 -15.17 6.41 -24.72
N ASN A 175 -15.77 6.68 -23.57
CA ASN A 175 -16.91 7.60 -23.45
C ASN A 175 -16.53 9.03 -23.84
N ASN A 176 -15.33 9.50 -23.46
CA ASN A 176 -14.86 10.82 -23.86
C ASN A 176 -14.74 10.95 -25.38
N GLU A 177 -14.21 9.93 -26.07
CA GLU A 177 -14.15 9.95 -27.55
C GLU A 177 -15.54 10.03 -28.18
N GLN A 178 -16.49 9.23 -27.69
CA GLN A 178 -17.87 9.27 -28.19
C GLN A 178 -18.53 10.65 -28.01
N GLN A 179 -18.20 11.36 -26.93
CA GLN A 179 -18.72 12.71 -26.67
C GLN A 179 -18.05 13.80 -27.52
N LEU A 180 -16.79 13.62 -27.90
CA LEU A 180 -16.08 14.54 -28.81
C LEU A 180 -16.68 14.51 -30.22
N ASP A 181 -17.20 13.35 -30.66
CA ASP A 181 -17.88 13.22 -31.95
C ASP A 181 -19.27 13.90 -31.96
N GLU A 182 -19.88 14.08 -30.79
CA GLU A 182 -21.23 14.64 -30.61
C GLU A 182 -21.23 16.15 -30.28
N TYR A 183 -20.62 17.03 -31.10
CA TYR A 183 -20.79 18.51 -31.12
C TYR A 183 -21.10 19.22 -29.77
N THR A 184 -20.47 18.83 -28.67
CA THR A 184 -20.68 19.43 -27.33
C THR A 184 -19.63 20.50 -27.04
N ASP A 185 -19.97 21.43 -26.15
CA ASP A 185 -19.08 22.47 -25.64
C ASP A 185 -17.77 21.85 -25.08
N SER A 186 -16.64 22.09 -25.76
CA SER A 186 -15.41 21.32 -25.59
C SER A 186 -14.77 21.49 -24.21
N ASP A 187 -14.84 22.69 -23.65
CA ASP A 187 -14.08 23.05 -22.45
C ASP A 187 -14.68 22.45 -21.17
N ALA A 188 -16.02 22.42 -21.09
CA ALA A 188 -16.74 21.80 -19.98
C ALA A 188 -16.57 20.27 -19.99
N THR A 189 -16.56 19.67 -21.19
CA THR A 189 -16.37 18.23 -21.39
C THR A 189 -14.96 17.79 -20.99
N GLU A 190 -13.94 18.54 -21.39
CA GLU A 190 -12.54 18.24 -21.04
C GLU A 190 -12.30 18.34 -19.52
N THR A 191 -12.82 19.38 -18.89
CA THR A 191 -12.72 19.55 -17.42
C THR A 191 -13.37 18.39 -16.68
N ARG A 192 -14.53 17.93 -17.14
CA ARG A 192 -15.26 16.80 -16.56
C ARG A 192 -14.51 15.48 -16.75
N PHE A 193 -13.99 15.22 -17.95
CA PHE A 193 -13.18 14.03 -18.23
C PHE A 193 -11.94 13.99 -17.32
N HIS A 194 -11.23 15.10 -17.20
CA HIS A 194 -10.05 15.19 -16.34
C HIS A 194 -10.38 14.88 -14.88
N ALA A 195 -11.47 15.45 -14.34
CA ALA A 195 -11.92 15.18 -12.98
C ALA A 195 -12.31 13.70 -12.75
N GLN A 196 -13.02 13.09 -13.71
CA GLN A 196 -13.39 11.67 -13.65
C GLN A 196 -12.16 10.77 -13.70
N MET A 197 -11.21 11.05 -14.59
CA MET A 197 -9.98 10.29 -14.73
C MET A 197 -9.07 10.42 -13.50
N ALA A 198 -8.93 11.63 -12.96
CA ALA A 198 -8.18 11.86 -11.73
C ALA A 198 -8.80 11.09 -10.54
N SER A 199 -10.13 11.08 -10.42
CA SER A 199 -10.86 10.30 -9.42
C SER A 199 -10.64 8.79 -9.59
N LEU A 200 -10.76 8.26 -10.81
CA LEU A 200 -10.56 6.83 -11.07
C LEU A 200 -9.12 6.38 -10.87
N LEU A 201 -8.12 7.16 -11.28
CA LEU A 201 -6.72 6.83 -11.02
C LEU A 201 -6.37 6.94 -9.54
N HIS A 202 -7.01 7.88 -8.82
CA HIS A 202 -6.92 7.95 -7.36
C HIS A 202 -7.54 6.72 -6.68
N ASP A 203 -8.65 6.21 -7.19
CA ASP A 203 -9.25 4.98 -6.67
C ASP A 203 -8.38 3.76 -7.00
N LEU A 204 -7.84 3.71 -8.23
CA LEU A 204 -7.00 2.61 -8.70
C LEU A 204 -5.71 2.49 -7.87
N GLN A 205 -5.04 3.61 -7.55
CA GLN A 205 -3.83 3.60 -6.72
C GLN A 205 -4.06 3.08 -5.28
N LEU A 206 -5.27 3.23 -4.73
CA LEU A 206 -5.62 2.69 -3.41
C LEU A 206 -5.73 1.17 -3.43
N THR A 207 -6.05 0.59 -4.60
CA THR A 207 -6.20 -0.86 -4.80
C THR A 207 -4.91 -1.52 -5.27
N CYS A 208 -4.13 -0.83 -6.09
CA CYS A 208 -2.87 -1.33 -6.64
C CYS A 208 -1.86 -0.18 -6.85
N ARG A 209 -0.61 -0.38 -6.40
CA ARG A 209 0.48 0.56 -6.71
C ARG A 209 1.07 0.33 -8.10
N GLU A 210 1.01 -0.90 -8.59
CA GLU A 210 1.50 -1.27 -9.91
C GLU A 210 0.42 -2.09 -10.62
N ILE A 211 0.18 -1.79 -11.90
CA ILE A 211 -0.85 -2.44 -12.69
C ILE A 211 -0.37 -3.83 -13.10
N SER A 212 -1.24 -4.83 -12.94
CA SER A 212 -0.99 -6.19 -13.39
C SER A 212 -0.80 -6.28 -14.91
N PRO A 213 -0.06 -7.27 -15.42
CA PRO A 213 0.16 -7.41 -16.86
C PRO A 213 -1.12 -7.48 -17.71
N SER A 214 -2.17 -8.15 -17.21
CA SER A 214 -3.47 -8.25 -17.89
C SER A 214 -4.18 -6.90 -17.99
N ASN A 215 -4.21 -6.13 -16.89
CA ASN A 215 -4.83 -4.82 -16.89
C ASN A 215 -4.01 -3.79 -17.67
N ALA A 216 -2.68 -3.93 -17.69
CA ALA A 216 -1.81 -3.12 -18.53
C ALA A 216 -2.13 -3.31 -20.03
N GLN A 217 -2.37 -4.56 -20.45
CA GLN A 217 -2.81 -4.85 -21.82
C GLN A 217 -4.21 -4.26 -22.11
N ARG A 218 -5.15 -4.38 -21.17
CA ARG A 218 -6.50 -3.79 -21.30
C ARG A 218 -6.43 -2.28 -21.48
N LEU A 219 -5.70 -1.58 -20.61
CA LEU A 219 -5.50 -0.14 -20.69
C LEU A 219 -4.82 0.26 -22.00
N LEU A 220 -3.76 -0.46 -22.41
CA LEU A 220 -3.06 -0.21 -23.66
C LEU A 220 -4.01 -0.27 -24.88
N HIS A 221 -4.91 -1.26 -24.95
CA HIS A 221 -5.89 -1.34 -26.03
C HIS A 221 -6.92 -0.22 -25.93
N GLY A 222 -7.54 -0.04 -24.75
CA GLY A 222 -8.57 0.98 -24.55
C GLY A 222 -8.10 2.40 -24.89
N PHE A 223 -6.86 2.75 -24.54
CA PHE A 223 -6.29 4.05 -24.89
C PHE A 223 -5.93 4.16 -26.39
N ARG A 224 -5.40 3.11 -27.01
CA ARG A 224 -5.09 3.13 -28.46
C ARG A 224 -6.35 3.23 -29.31
N ASP A 225 -7.38 2.48 -28.95
CA ASP A 225 -8.68 2.51 -29.62
C ASP A 225 -9.32 3.90 -29.53
N ALA A 226 -9.00 4.64 -28.47
CA ALA A 226 -9.39 6.04 -28.27
C ALA A 226 -8.40 7.07 -28.86
N GLY A 227 -7.46 6.65 -29.72
CA GLY A 227 -6.55 7.56 -30.42
C GLY A 227 -5.41 8.14 -29.57
N TYR A 228 -5.13 7.60 -28.39
CA TYR A 228 -3.96 8.00 -27.60
C TYR A 228 -2.69 7.32 -28.12
N ARG A 229 -1.58 8.03 -28.01
CA ARG A 229 -0.25 7.44 -28.14
C ARG A 229 0.10 6.71 -26.85
N VAL A 230 0.49 5.44 -26.99
CA VAL A 230 0.81 4.55 -25.87
C VAL A 230 2.22 3.99 -26.03
N GLU A 231 3.11 4.34 -25.10
CA GLU A 231 4.54 4.01 -25.12
C GLU A 231 4.97 3.29 -23.84
N SER A 232 5.96 2.39 -23.94
CA SER A 232 6.49 1.68 -22.76
C SER A 232 7.87 2.22 -22.38
N VAL A 233 8.04 2.55 -21.09
CA VAL A 233 9.34 2.96 -20.53
C VAL A 233 9.93 1.78 -19.75
N PRO A 234 11.17 1.34 -20.06
CA PRO A 234 11.70 0.07 -19.56
C PRO A 234 12.43 0.15 -18.21
N SER A 235 12.53 1.34 -17.59
CA SER A 235 13.13 1.49 -16.26
C SER A 235 12.75 2.81 -15.59
N ASP A 236 12.72 2.81 -14.25
CA ASP A 236 12.62 4.02 -13.44
C ASP A 236 13.78 4.99 -13.65
N ALA A 237 14.98 4.47 -13.90
CA ALA A 237 16.16 5.30 -14.16
C ALA A 237 16.00 6.17 -15.41
N ARG A 238 15.17 5.74 -16.37
CA ARG A 238 14.78 6.54 -17.54
C ARG A 238 13.63 7.48 -17.24
N MET A 239 12.75 7.12 -16.31
CA MET A 239 11.75 8.00 -15.70
C MET A 239 12.42 8.94 -14.69
N LYS A 240 13.46 9.71 -15.08
CA LYS A 240 13.95 10.85 -14.26
C LYS A 240 12.76 11.81 -14.00
N PRO A 241 12.79 12.89 -13.20
CA PRO A 241 11.54 13.48 -12.68
C PRO A 241 10.52 13.89 -13.76
N LYS A 242 10.94 13.96 -15.03
CA LYS A 242 10.11 13.98 -16.23
C LYS A 242 10.10 12.65 -16.98
N CYS A 243 8.92 12.24 -17.44
CA CYS A 243 8.73 11.10 -18.34
C CYS A 243 9.51 11.31 -19.66
N PRO A 244 10.29 10.32 -20.13
CA PRO A 244 11.08 10.45 -21.35
C PRO A 244 10.23 10.38 -22.64
N CYS A 245 8.98 9.91 -22.54
CA CYS A 245 8.07 9.81 -23.68
C CYS A 245 7.33 11.12 -23.95
N CYS A 246 6.68 11.69 -22.93
CA CYS A 246 5.85 12.89 -23.06
C CYS A 246 6.44 14.15 -22.41
N GLY A 247 7.61 14.07 -21.77
CA GLY A 247 8.29 15.21 -21.14
C GLY A 247 7.66 15.72 -19.84
N HIS A 248 6.50 15.20 -19.43
CA HIS A 248 5.77 15.66 -18.25
C HIS A 248 6.40 15.20 -16.94
N ALA A 249 6.34 16.05 -15.92
CA ALA A 249 6.81 15.73 -14.58
C ALA A 249 5.91 14.67 -13.92
N LEU A 250 6.53 13.66 -13.31
CA LEU A 250 5.83 12.63 -12.55
C LEU A 250 5.56 13.13 -11.13
N ASN A 251 4.46 12.66 -10.54
CA ASN A 251 4.04 13.11 -9.23
C ASN A 251 4.72 12.29 -8.13
N LYS A 252 5.27 12.97 -7.12
CA LYS A 252 5.65 12.35 -5.85
C LYS A 252 4.50 12.48 -4.86
N GLN A 253 3.99 11.36 -4.38
CA GLN A 253 2.93 11.39 -3.39
C GLN A 253 3.49 11.74 -2.01
N GLY A 254 2.91 12.79 -1.45
CA GLY A 254 3.15 13.25 -0.10
C GLY A 254 2.39 12.45 0.95
N MET A 255 2.71 12.74 2.21
CA MET A 255 1.72 12.74 3.28
C MET A 255 1.20 14.16 3.45
N SER A 256 -0.09 14.30 3.76
CA SER A 256 -0.65 15.55 4.26
C SER A 256 -0.24 15.78 5.73
N GLU A 257 -0.38 17.00 6.23
CA GLU A 257 -0.13 17.30 7.64
C GLU A 257 -1.08 16.52 8.58
N GLN A 258 -2.33 16.34 8.17
CA GLN A 258 -3.31 15.56 8.92
C GLN A 258 -2.91 14.08 8.99
N GLU A 259 -2.44 13.51 7.88
CA GLU A 259 -1.94 12.13 7.84
C GLU A 259 -0.69 11.96 8.70
N ARG A 260 0.21 12.94 8.67
CA ARG A 260 1.41 12.99 9.53
C ARG A 260 1.03 13.01 11.01
N GLU A 261 0.11 13.88 11.41
CA GLU A 261 -0.39 13.98 12.78
C GLU A 261 -1.08 12.68 13.24
N HIS A 262 -1.85 12.05 12.36
CA HIS A 262 -2.46 10.75 12.61
C HIS A 262 -1.40 9.67 12.86
N MET A 263 -0.34 9.62 12.04
CA MET A 263 0.78 8.68 12.27
C MET A 263 1.52 8.95 13.58
N LEU A 264 1.78 10.22 13.92
CA LEU A 264 2.42 10.58 15.18
C LEU A 264 1.57 10.13 16.36
N THR A 265 0.27 10.40 16.32
CA THR A 265 -0.67 10.00 17.38
C THR A 265 -0.74 8.48 17.52
N ALA A 266 -0.76 7.74 16.41
CA ALA A 266 -0.74 6.28 16.40
C ALA A 266 0.58 5.67 16.93
N LEU A 267 1.71 6.39 16.83
CA LEU A 267 2.98 6.00 17.44
C LEU A 267 3.00 6.34 18.94
N GLU A 268 2.60 7.56 19.31
CA GLU A 268 2.63 8.10 20.67
C GLU A 268 1.65 7.42 21.63
N SER A 269 0.47 7.01 21.12
CA SER A 269 -0.61 6.38 21.91
C SER A 269 -0.35 4.92 22.29
N ARG A 270 0.74 4.33 21.81
CA ARG A 270 1.10 2.94 22.15
C ARG A 270 1.47 2.83 23.62
N ARG A 271 1.14 1.69 24.23
CA ARG A 271 1.61 1.37 25.59
C ARG A 271 2.97 0.70 25.53
N SER A 272 3.87 1.13 26.42
CA SER A 272 5.12 0.41 26.65
C SER A 272 4.85 -0.99 27.23
N LYS A 273 5.76 -1.93 26.98
CA LYS A 273 5.70 -3.30 27.52
C LYS A 273 6.08 -3.36 29.01
N MET A 274 6.52 -2.26 29.63
CA MET A 274 6.87 -2.23 31.06
C MET A 274 5.70 -1.78 31.94
N ALA A 275 5.60 -2.36 33.13
CA ALA A 275 4.63 -1.97 34.14
C ALA A 275 5.18 -0.84 35.04
N PRO A 276 4.36 0.16 35.44
CA PRO A 276 3.02 0.44 34.94
C PRO A 276 3.07 0.92 33.48
N GLY A 277 2.07 0.53 32.68
CA GLY A 277 2.00 0.77 31.24
C GLY A 277 1.87 2.24 30.87
N LYS A 278 3.00 2.95 30.90
CA LYS A 278 3.19 4.32 30.41
C LYS A 278 3.02 4.39 28.91
N LEU A 279 2.63 5.56 28.42
CA LEU A 279 2.55 5.80 26.98
C LEU A 279 3.95 5.91 26.40
N VAL A 280 4.11 5.41 25.17
CA VAL A 280 5.36 5.52 24.40
C VAL A 280 5.78 6.99 24.26
N LYS A 281 4.81 7.91 24.16
CA LYS A 281 5.04 9.36 24.16
C LYS A 281 6.00 9.84 25.26
N GLU A 282 5.77 9.44 26.51
CA GLU A 282 6.59 9.88 27.65
C GLU A 282 8.08 9.54 27.48
N PHE A 283 8.37 8.46 26.75
CA PHE A 283 9.73 8.01 26.49
C PHE A 283 10.34 8.61 25.21
N LEU A 284 9.51 9.03 24.26
CA LEU A 284 9.92 9.71 23.04
C LEU A 284 10.09 11.22 23.23
N ASP A 285 9.42 11.83 24.21
CA ASP A 285 9.46 13.29 24.40
C ASP A 285 10.89 13.87 24.53
N PRO A 286 11.83 13.28 25.30
CA PRO A 286 13.20 13.79 25.34
C PRO A 286 13.90 13.74 23.98
N PHE A 287 13.62 12.69 23.20
CA PHE A 287 14.15 12.55 21.85
C PHE A 287 13.52 13.57 20.89
N ARG A 288 12.21 13.79 21.00
CA ARG A 288 11.47 14.80 20.22
C ARG A 288 12.09 16.18 20.41
N VAL A 289 12.27 16.59 21.66
CA VAL A 289 12.83 17.91 22.02
C VAL A 289 14.24 18.06 21.44
N TRP A 290 15.10 17.06 21.66
CA TRP A 290 16.46 17.06 21.13
C TRP A 290 16.51 17.14 19.60
N LEU A 291 15.73 16.30 18.92
CA LEU A 291 15.74 16.22 17.45
C LEU A 291 15.22 17.52 16.82
N MET A 292 14.13 18.06 17.36
CA MET A 292 13.52 19.29 16.83
C MET A 292 14.40 20.51 17.07
N LEU A 293 15.04 20.63 18.24
CA LEU A 293 15.98 21.72 18.50
C LEU A 293 17.12 21.74 17.48
N ARG A 294 17.69 20.57 17.17
CA ARG A 294 18.74 20.44 16.14
C ARG A 294 18.21 20.81 14.76
N HIS A 295 17.02 20.32 14.39
CA HIS A 295 16.39 20.61 13.10
C HIS A 295 16.10 22.11 12.93
N GLU A 296 15.48 22.74 13.91
CA GLU A 296 15.12 24.17 13.89
C GLU A 296 16.36 25.05 13.80
N THR A 297 17.40 24.74 14.59
CA THR A 297 18.69 25.45 14.54
C THR A 297 19.32 25.36 13.15
N PHE A 298 19.29 24.18 12.54
CA PHE A 298 19.81 23.96 11.20
C PHE A 298 18.99 24.67 10.10
N GLN A 299 17.66 24.68 10.20
CA GLN A 299 16.82 25.44 9.27
C GLN A 299 17.13 26.94 9.33
N LEU A 300 17.29 27.50 10.53
CA LEU A 300 17.64 28.91 10.71
C LEU A 300 19.00 29.25 10.09
N GLN A 301 20.00 28.39 10.25
CA GLN A 301 21.33 28.54 9.63
C GLN A 301 21.26 28.44 8.10
N THR A 302 20.56 27.43 7.59
CA THR A 302 20.46 27.17 6.14
C THR A 302 19.72 28.29 5.40
N LEU A 303 18.67 28.86 6.00
CA LEU A 303 17.93 30.00 5.44
C LEU A 303 18.81 31.25 5.27
N ALA A 304 19.86 31.40 6.09
CA ALA A 304 20.76 32.55 6.03
C ALA A 304 21.81 32.45 4.90
N GLU A 305 22.13 31.25 4.39
CA GLU A 305 23.38 31.04 3.65
C GLU A 305 23.28 30.99 2.09
N ASN A 306 22.14 30.59 1.48
CA ASN A 306 21.75 30.91 0.08
C ASN A 306 20.61 29.99 -0.42
N PRO A 307 19.60 30.50 -1.16
CA PRO A 307 18.49 29.70 -1.69
C PRO A 307 18.77 28.94 -3.01
N ARG A 308 20.02 28.90 -3.50
CA ARG A 308 20.34 28.46 -4.89
C ARG A 308 20.88 27.03 -5.05
N SER A 309 21.13 26.29 -3.97
CA SER A 309 21.51 24.86 -4.01
C SER A 309 20.35 23.95 -3.60
N SER A 310 20.46 22.64 -3.87
CA SER A 310 19.48 21.65 -3.41
C SER A 310 19.26 21.78 -1.90
N LYS A 311 18.01 21.99 -1.47
CA LYS A 311 17.64 22.21 -0.05
C LYS A 311 18.27 21.11 0.82
N PRO A 312 19.20 21.46 1.73
CA PRO A 312 19.76 20.51 2.68
C PRO A 312 18.67 19.82 3.50
N LEU A 313 18.85 18.53 3.80
CA LEU A 313 17.90 17.71 4.55
C LEU A 313 18.49 17.31 5.91
N HIS A 314 17.61 16.88 6.82
CA HIS A 314 18.00 16.27 8.08
C HIS A 314 17.93 14.75 7.99
N TYR A 315 19.09 14.09 8.05
CA TYR A 315 19.18 12.64 8.04
C TYR A 315 19.24 12.09 9.47
N VAL A 316 18.42 11.07 9.73
CA VAL A 316 18.47 10.26 10.93
C VAL A 316 19.05 8.89 10.59
N LEU A 317 20.15 8.51 11.24
CA LEU A 317 20.82 7.24 11.01
C LEU A 317 20.31 6.22 12.02
N ASP A 318 19.75 5.12 11.51
CA ASP A 318 19.48 3.92 12.28
C ASP A 318 20.81 3.21 12.58
N GLY A 319 21.45 3.66 13.66
CA GLY A 319 22.80 3.27 14.03
C GLY A 319 23.00 1.76 14.10
N PRO A 320 22.16 1.00 14.82
CA PRO A 320 22.25 -0.46 14.86
C PRO A 320 22.13 -1.11 13.49
N ASN A 321 21.14 -0.70 12.68
CA ASN A 321 20.95 -1.30 11.37
C ASN A 321 22.19 -1.13 10.49
N ILE A 322 22.74 0.09 10.42
CA ILE A 322 23.94 0.41 9.64
C ILE A 322 25.18 -0.33 10.17
N ALA A 323 25.40 -0.32 11.48
CA ALA A 323 26.57 -0.93 12.11
C ALA A 323 26.64 -2.46 11.95
N TYR A 324 25.50 -3.13 11.69
CA TYR A 324 25.42 -4.57 11.47
C TYR A 324 25.33 -4.99 9.99
N ILE A 325 25.38 -4.05 9.03
CA ILE A 325 25.35 -4.38 7.59
C ILE A 325 26.54 -5.27 7.23
N ASN A 326 26.22 -6.40 6.58
CA ASN A 326 27.17 -7.42 6.15
C ASN A 326 28.01 -8.02 7.30
N GLN A 327 27.53 -7.99 8.55
CA GLN A 327 28.24 -8.52 9.73
C GLN A 327 27.77 -9.91 10.18
N ASN A 328 26.95 -10.61 9.39
CA ASN A 328 26.41 -11.93 9.75
C ASN A 328 27.38 -13.09 9.42
N PHE A 329 28.68 -12.94 9.71
CA PHE A 329 29.70 -13.98 9.57
C PHE A 329 30.38 -14.27 10.93
N GLU A 330 31.32 -15.23 10.99
CA GLU A 330 31.87 -15.73 12.26
C GLU A 330 32.60 -14.65 13.07
N ALA A 331 33.36 -13.77 12.41
CA ALA A 331 34.02 -12.62 13.06
C ALA A 331 33.37 -11.27 12.77
N GLY A 332 32.17 -11.25 12.19
CA GLY A 332 31.46 -9.99 12.00
C GLY A 332 31.21 -9.33 13.35
N THR A 333 31.10 -8.02 13.42
CA THR A 333 30.87 -7.34 14.70
C THR A 333 30.15 -6.03 14.47
N TYR A 334 29.70 -5.41 15.55
CA TYR A 334 29.16 -4.07 15.51
C TYR A 334 30.24 -3.07 15.08
N ARG A 335 30.02 -2.35 13.97
CA ARG A 335 30.98 -1.45 13.31
C ARG A 335 30.53 0.02 13.38
N LEU A 336 31.10 0.78 14.32
CA LEU A 336 30.79 2.22 14.47
C LEU A 336 31.33 3.07 13.32
N ASP A 337 32.42 2.64 12.72
CA ASP A 337 33.03 3.27 11.54
C ASP A 337 32.11 3.25 10.31
N HIS A 338 31.25 2.23 10.16
CA HIS A 338 30.21 2.24 9.12
C HIS A 338 29.25 3.43 9.30
N VAL A 339 28.79 3.66 10.52
CA VAL A 339 27.87 4.76 10.84
C VAL A 339 28.59 6.10 10.67
N ASP A 340 29.84 6.19 11.13
CA ASP A 340 30.66 7.39 11.05
C ASP A 340 30.92 7.82 9.60
N TYR A 341 31.22 6.85 8.74
CA TYR A 341 31.45 7.08 7.32
C TYR A 341 30.19 7.64 6.64
N VAL A 342 29.01 7.04 6.89
CA VAL A 342 27.73 7.54 6.37
C VAL A 342 27.45 8.96 6.86
N ALA A 343 27.68 9.22 8.14
CA ALA A 343 27.48 10.54 8.72
C ALA A 343 28.37 11.60 8.05
N ARG A 344 29.66 11.31 7.88
CA ARG A 344 30.62 12.21 7.23
C ARG A 344 30.26 12.48 5.76
N GLU A 345 29.87 11.45 5.01
CA GLU A 345 29.48 11.65 3.60
C GLU A 345 28.25 12.55 3.46
N LEU A 346 27.27 12.40 4.35
CA LEU A 346 26.08 13.27 4.37
C LEU A 346 26.41 14.70 4.83
N GLN A 347 27.23 14.85 5.88
CA GLN A 347 27.69 16.15 6.35
C GLN A 347 28.51 16.89 5.27
N ALA A 348 29.36 16.18 4.52
CA ALA A 348 30.13 16.75 3.41
C ALA A 348 29.25 17.26 2.26
N GLN A 349 28.02 16.75 2.14
CA GLN A 349 26.99 17.24 1.20
C GLN A 349 26.18 18.42 1.78
N GLY A 350 26.51 18.90 2.98
CA GLY A 350 25.83 19.98 3.68
C GLY A 350 24.56 19.56 4.43
N HIS A 351 24.33 18.26 4.63
CA HIS A 351 23.16 17.77 5.35
C HIS A 351 23.37 17.73 6.87
N LEU A 352 22.29 17.95 7.63
CA LEU A 352 22.30 17.70 9.08
C LEU A 352 22.18 16.19 9.34
N VAL A 353 22.98 15.68 10.28
CA VAL A 353 22.93 14.28 10.69
C VAL A 353 22.63 14.15 12.18
N SER A 354 21.69 13.26 12.49
CA SER A 354 21.38 12.78 13.84
C SER A 354 21.46 11.25 13.86
N ILE A 355 21.98 10.67 14.93
CA ILE A 355 22.19 9.23 15.07
C ILE A 355 21.33 8.74 16.22
N THR A 356 20.48 7.75 15.99
CA THR A 356 19.78 7.03 17.06
C THR A 356 20.57 5.78 17.40
N MET A 357 20.92 5.60 18.68
CA MET A 357 21.69 4.45 19.12
C MET A 357 21.28 3.95 20.51
N PRO A 358 21.00 2.65 20.68
CA PRO A 358 20.83 2.04 21.99
C PRO A 358 21.99 2.33 22.95
N THR A 359 21.67 2.70 24.20
CA THR A 359 22.65 3.04 25.23
C THR A 359 23.70 1.93 25.44
N ASN A 360 23.31 0.66 25.32
CA ASN A 360 24.21 -0.47 25.48
C ASN A 360 25.28 -0.59 24.38
N TYR A 361 25.04 -0.06 23.18
CA TYR A 361 26.06 0.00 22.12
C TYR A 361 27.02 1.19 22.28
N LEU A 362 26.71 2.12 23.18
CA LEU A 362 27.58 3.26 23.52
C LEU A 362 28.48 2.99 24.74
N ALA A 363 28.39 1.81 25.35
CA ALA A 363 29.21 1.39 26.47
C ALA A 363 30.61 0.93 26.01
N ASP A 364 31.62 1.03 26.89
CA ASP A 364 32.99 0.57 26.58
C ASP A 364 33.04 -0.93 26.28
N LYS A 365 32.19 -1.70 26.96
CA LYS A 365 32.00 -3.12 26.73
C LYS A 365 30.55 -3.37 26.38
N PHE A 366 30.32 -4.00 25.23
CA PHE A 366 28.97 -4.25 24.73
C PHE A 366 28.78 -5.69 24.24
N LEU A 367 27.52 -6.10 24.18
CA LEU A 367 27.12 -7.44 23.74
C LEU A 367 27.11 -7.52 22.21
N VAL A 368 27.77 -8.54 21.68
CA VAL A 368 27.81 -8.81 20.25
C VAL A 368 26.54 -9.57 19.85
N ARG A 369 25.73 -8.99 18.95
CA ARG A 369 24.42 -9.55 18.55
C ARG A 369 24.37 -10.11 17.12
N ILE A 370 25.38 -10.88 16.73
CA ILE A 370 25.43 -11.53 15.40
C ILE A 370 24.42 -12.68 15.32
N ARG A 371 23.76 -12.84 14.16
CA ARG A 371 22.71 -13.85 13.94
C ARG A 371 23.19 -15.08 13.16
N ASN A 372 24.39 -15.58 13.43
CA ASN A 372 24.88 -16.85 12.83
C ASN A 372 24.58 -18.08 13.70
N LYS A 373 24.85 -19.29 13.19
CA LYS A 373 24.60 -20.56 13.89
C LYS A 373 25.39 -20.65 15.21
N HIS A 374 26.69 -20.32 15.18
CA HIS A 374 27.58 -20.35 16.34
C HIS A 374 27.08 -19.48 17.50
N PHE A 375 26.81 -18.18 17.26
CA PHE A 375 26.28 -17.28 18.30
C PHE A 375 24.85 -17.61 18.74
N ARG A 376 24.08 -18.31 17.90
CA ARG A 376 22.75 -18.81 18.29
C ARG A 376 22.86 -19.98 19.26
N ASP A 377 23.78 -20.91 19.00
CA ASP A 377 24.02 -22.06 19.86
C ASP A 377 24.66 -21.63 21.20
N MET A 378 25.59 -20.67 21.18
CA MET A 378 26.11 -20.06 22.42
C MET A 378 25.00 -19.42 23.28
N ARG A 379 24.09 -18.67 22.66
CA ARG A 379 22.96 -18.06 23.38
C ARG A 379 22.01 -19.09 23.99
N ARG A 380 21.75 -20.20 23.30
CA ARG A 380 20.97 -21.34 23.84
C ARG A 380 21.63 -21.97 25.07
N GLN A 381 22.96 -21.90 25.15
CA GLN A 381 23.75 -22.34 26.30
C GLN A 381 23.92 -21.25 27.38
N GLY A 382 23.22 -20.11 27.26
CA GLY A 382 23.34 -18.98 28.18
C GLY A 382 24.66 -18.20 28.09
N LYS A 383 25.49 -18.46 27.07
CA LYS A 383 26.77 -17.77 26.84
C LYS A 383 26.56 -16.58 25.92
N TYR A 384 27.13 -15.44 26.29
CA TYR A 384 27.08 -14.20 25.52
C TYR A 384 28.49 -13.72 25.18
N ALA A 385 28.71 -13.32 23.93
CA ALA A 385 29.95 -12.71 23.51
C ALA A 385 29.91 -11.20 23.77
N THR A 386 31.00 -10.68 24.33
CA THR A 386 31.19 -9.24 24.56
C THR A 386 32.45 -8.76 23.86
N ARG A 387 32.43 -7.52 23.38
CA ARG A 387 33.60 -6.83 22.81
C ARG A 387 33.84 -5.52 23.53
N GLU A 388 35.11 -5.14 23.66
CA GLU A 388 35.52 -3.82 24.11
C GLU A 388 35.75 -2.88 22.91
N ARG A 389 35.37 -1.61 23.06
CA ARG A 389 35.60 -0.57 22.05
C ARG A 389 37.10 -0.31 21.88
N THR A 390 37.51 -0.25 20.62
CA THR A 390 38.86 0.16 20.21
C THR A 390 39.09 1.66 20.48
N PRO A 391 40.34 2.14 20.54
CA PRO A 391 40.65 3.56 20.66
C PRO A 391 39.99 4.42 19.56
N GLU A 392 39.97 3.92 18.33
CA GLU A 392 39.36 4.59 17.18
C GLU A 392 37.85 4.75 17.37
N GLU A 393 37.18 3.71 17.86
CA GLU A 393 35.75 3.74 18.18
C GLU A 393 35.42 4.65 19.36
N LYS A 394 36.32 4.74 20.34
CA LYS A 394 36.18 5.70 21.44
C LYS A 394 36.26 7.13 20.93
N ALA A 395 37.18 7.41 20.00
CA ALA A 395 37.30 8.72 19.36
C ALA A 395 36.03 9.07 18.54
N ILE A 396 35.48 8.12 17.77
CA ILE A 396 34.22 8.29 17.04
C ILE A 396 33.08 8.68 17.99
N VAL A 397 32.88 7.93 19.07
CA VAL A 397 31.79 8.20 20.02
C VAL A 397 32.01 9.51 20.79
N ALA A 398 33.25 9.84 21.14
CA ALA A 398 33.57 11.11 21.79
C ALA A 398 33.18 12.30 20.89
N ARG A 399 33.57 12.23 19.61
CA ARG A 399 33.22 13.23 18.61
C ARG A 399 31.71 13.37 18.43
N TRP A 400 30.99 12.26 18.28
CA TRP A 400 29.53 12.32 18.14
C TRP A 400 28.84 12.97 19.34
N LYS A 401 29.38 12.81 20.55
CA LYS A 401 28.86 13.48 21.75
C LYS A 401 29.21 14.96 21.77
N GLU A 402 30.44 15.32 21.39
CA GLU A 402 30.91 16.71 21.32
C GLU A 402 30.12 17.51 20.27
N GLU A 403 29.87 16.94 19.11
CA GLU A 403 29.07 17.53 18.01
C GLU A 403 27.54 17.40 18.24
N ASP A 404 27.11 16.86 19.39
CA ASP A 404 25.71 16.58 19.74
C ASP A 404 24.97 15.75 18.67
N MET A 405 25.67 14.89 17.93
CA MET A 405 25.10 14.14 16.80
C MET A 405 24.28 12.91 17.24
N ILE A 406 24.48 12.40 18.45
CA ILE A 406 23.96 11.09 18.86
C ILE A 406 22.98 11.17 20.01
N PHE A 407 21.83 10.54 19.83
CA PHE A 407 20.84 10.32 20.88
C PHE A 407 20.95 8.90 21.44
N SER A 408 21.13 8.80 22.76
CA SER A 408 21.20 7.52 23.48
C SER A 408 19.80 6.98 23.76
N CYS A 409 19.35 6.04 22.92
CA CYS A 409 18.07 5.37 23.04
C CYS A 409 18.05 4.40 24.23
N ARG A 410 17.17 4.66 25.20
CA ARG A 410 16.94 3.74 26.31
C ARG A 410 16.05 2.58 25.88
N THR A 411 16.67 1.42 25.68
CA THR A 411 16.00 0.21 25.19
C THR A 411 15.46 -0.71 26.29
N ASP A 412 15.54 -0.27 27.54
CA ASP A 412 15.00 -1.01 28.68
C ASP A 412 13.47 -1.03 28.70
N PHE A 413 12.81 -0.02 28.10
CA PHE A 413 11.35 0.10 28.03
C PHE A 413 10.77 0.33 26.63
N LEU A 414 11.61 0.63 25.63
CA LEU A 414 11.18 0.93 24.25
C LEU A 414 12.06 0.21 23.23
N SER A 415 11.48 -0.21 22.10
CA SER A 415 12.31 -0.65 20.96
C SER A 415 13.10 0.54 20.43
N ASP A 416 14.37 0.33 20.08
CA ASP A 416 15.16 1.32 19.36
C ASP A 416 14.55 1.70 18.02
N ASP A 417 13.82 0.77 17.40
CA ASP A 417 13.13 1.03 16.13
C ASP A 417 12.13 2.18 16.18
N LEU A 418 11.52 2.41 17.35
CA LEU A 418 10.52 3.47 17.50
C LEU A 418 11.14 4.87 17.40
N PHE A 419 12.43 5.04 17.69
CA PHE A 419 13.09 6.35 17.60
C PHE A 419 13.28 6.78 16.15
N TRP A 420 13.86 5.93 15.30
CA TRP A 420 14.06 6.27 13.89
C TRP A 420 12.72 6.34 13.14
N LEU A 421 11.75 5.49 13.49
CA LEU A 421 10.39 5.57 12.96
C LEU A 421 9.74 6.91 13.31
N TYR A 422 9.76 7.28 14.60
CA TYR A 422 9.20 8.54 15.07
C TYR A 422 9.86 9.75 14.41
N ALA A 423 11.19 9.75 14.31
CA ALA A 423 11.93 10.82 13.65
C ALA A 423 11.54 11.02 12.19
N SER A 424 11.40 9.92 11.44
CA SER A 424 11.05 9.97 10.02
C SER A 424 9.66 10.58 9.78
N VAL A 425 8.71 10.36 10.69
CA VAL A 425 7.36 10.98 10.62
C VAL A 425 7.44 12.42 11.11
N LEU A 426 8.16 12.68 12.20
CA LEU A 426 8.27 14.00 12.82
C LEU A 426 8.89 15.04 11.88
N LEU A 427 9.97 14.67 11.18
CA LEU A 427 10.67 15.56 10.24
C LEU A 427 9.96 15.68 8.86
N GLY A 428 9.03 14.77 8.55
CA GLY A 428 8.21 14.83 7.34
C GLY A 428 9.04 14.96 6.05
N ARG A 429 8.73 15.98 5.23
CA ARG A 429 9.37 16.20 3.92
C ARG A 429 10.84 16.61 4.03
N GLU A 430 11.23 17.20 5.16
CA GLU A 430 12.56 17.74 5.41
C GLU A 430 13.53 16.71 5.99
N GLY A 431 12.99 15.58 6.46
CA GLY A 431 13.76 14.48 7.03
C GLY A 431 13.94 13.30 6.10
N ARG A 432 15.05 12.57 6.31
CA ARG A 432 15.26 11.23 5.76
C ARG A 432 15.76 10.32 6.86
N VAL A 433 15.46 9.03 6.77
CA VAL A 433 16.00 8.00 7.66
C VAL A 433 16.85 7.02 6.85
N VAL A 434 18.06 6.75 7.29
CA VAL A 434 18.95 5.77 6.65
C VAL A 434 18.80 4.44 7.39
N THR A 435 18.11 3.49 6.76
CA THR A 435 17.91 2.14 7.29
C THR A 435 17.56 1.16 6.16
N ASN A 436 17.93 -0.10 6.33
CA ASN A 436 17.44 -1.22 5.53
C ASN A 436 16.29 -1.97 6.23
N ASP A 437 15.97 -1.61 7.48
CA ASP A 437 14.82 -2.17 8.17
C ASP A 437 13.51 -1.71 7.51
N GLN A 438 12.51 -2.59 7.55
CA GLN A 438 11.20 -2.37 6.97
C GLN A 438 10.16 -1.92 8.02
N GLY A 439 10.52 -1.88 9.31
CA GLY A 439 9.65 -1.42 10.40
C GLY A 439 8.39 -2.26 10.61
N ARG A 440 8.35 -3.49 10.09
CA ARG A 440 7.11 -4.31 9.93
C ARG A 440 6.36 -4.52 11.25
N ASP A 441 7.09 -4.83 12.31
CA ASP A 441 6.52 -5.16 13.62
C ASP A 441 6.18 -3.91 14.45
N HIS A 442 6.56 -2.72 13.94
CA HIS A 442 6.52 -1.45 14.65
C HIS A 442 5.69 -0.39 13.94
N THR A 443 5.21 -0.59 12.72
CA THR A 443 4.26 0.34 12.05
C THR A 443 2.83 -0.19 11.99
N GLY A 444 2.60 -1.47 12.28
CA GLY A 444 1.30 -2.15 12.16
C GLY A 444 0.25 -1.81 13.22
N ALA A 445 0.15 -0.54 13.65
CA ALA A 445 -1.01 -0.13 14.43
C ALA A 445 -2.26 -0.31 13.55
N PRO A 446 -3.34 -0.96 14.04
CA PRO A 446 -4.56 -1.20 13.26
C PRO A 446 -5.18 0.07 12.66
N SER A 447 -4.85 1.25 13.23
CA SER A 447 -5.38 2.54 12.83
C SER A 447 -4.66 3.22 11.65
N ILE A 448 -3.50 2.73 11.19
CA ILE A 448 -2.76 3.34 10.07
C ILE A 448 -2.97 2.50 8.80
N SER A 449 -3.44 3.14 7.73
CA SER A 449 -3.64 2.45 6.45
C SER A 449 -2.32 2.01 5.84
N MET A 450 -2.33 0.87 5.15
CA MET A 450 -1.14 0.35 4.45
C MET A 450 -0.66 1.28 3.33
N ASP A 451 -1.57 2.00 2.68
CA ASP A 451 -1.23 3.03 1.69
C ASP A 451 -0.41 4.17 2.31
N LEU A 452 -0.85 4.69 3.47
CA LEU A 452 -0.15 5.75 4.17
C LEU A 452 1.26 5.30 4.58
N ILE A 453 1.41 4.07 5.09
CA ILE A 453 2.73 3.48 5.40
C ILE A 453 3.60 3.41 4.14
N ALA A 454 3.05 3.00 3.00
CA ALA A 454 3.79 2.90 1.75
C ALA A 454 4.26 4.29 1.25
N ARG A 455 3.39 5.30 1.30
CA ARG A 455 3.74 6.69 0.93
C ARG A 455 4.79 7.28 1.87
N TRP A 456 4.65 7.09 3.18
CA TRP A 456 5.64 7.50 4.17
C TRP A 456 7.03 6.91 3.88
N LYS A 457 7.12 5.59 3.65
CA LYS A 457 8.39 4.92 3.30
C LYS A 457 9.00 5.46 2.03
N ASP A 458 8.19 5.55 0.96
CA ASP A 458 8.62 6.06 -0.34
C ASP A 458 9.09 7.52 -0.27
N MET A 459 8.74 8.28 0.76
CA MET A 459 9.26 9.64 0.95
C MET A 459 10.51 9.72 1.82
N THR A 460 10.57 8.93 2.88
CA THR A 460 11.48 9.18 4.01
C THR A 460 12.65 8.22 4.08
N THR A 461 12.52 6.99 3.59
CA THR A 461 13.51 5.92 3.79
C THR A 461 14.59 5.95 2.72
N VAL A 462 15.85 5.94 3.15
CA VAL A 462 17.04 5.83 2.33
C VAL A 462 17.71 4.50 2.64
N ASN A 463 17.77 3.60 1.66
CA ASN A 463 18.46 2.33 1.84
C ASN A 463 19.96 2.49 1.64
N ILE A 464 20.73 1.58 2.20
CA ILE A 464 22.18 1.66 2.23
C ILE A 464 22.81 0.34 1.77
N GLU A 465 23.80 0.44 0.90
CA GLU A 465 24.66 -0.67 0.50
C GLU A 465 26.10 -0.35 0.90
N ILE A 466 26.74 -1.27 1.61
CA ILE A 466 28.15 -1.17 1.99
C ILE A 466 28.87 -2.30 1.28
N LYS A 467 29.88 -1.97 0.47
CA LYS A 467 30.80 -2.95 -0.11
C LYS A 467 32.14 -2.84 0.61
N HIS A 468 32.70 -3.98 0.96
CA HIS A 468 34.01 -4.11 1.59
C HIS A 468 35.04 -4.58 0.57
N GLU A 469 36.31 -4.26 0.81
CA GLU A 469 37.39 -4.69 -0.08
C GLU A 469 37.48 -6.23 -0.16
N GLU A 470 37.45 -6.77 -1.37
CA GLU A 470 37.32 -8.20 -1.63
C GLU A 470 38.53 -9.00 -1.14
N ALA A 471 39.74 -8.45 -1.30
CA ALA A 471 40.98 -9.06 -0.83
C ALA A 471 41.02 -9.18 0.71
N ALA A 472 40.59 -8.14 1.43
CA ALA A 472 40.50 -8.14 2.88
C ALA A 472 39.37 -9.04 3.39
N THR A 473 38.26 -9.15 2.64
CA THR A 473 37.16 -10.07 2.95
C THR A 473 37.62 -11.53 2.86
N ASN A 474 38.35 -11.89 1.80
CA ASN A 474 38.88 -13.24 1.62
C ASN A 474 39.94 -13.59 2.68
N ALA A 475 40.80 -12.64 3.06
CA ALA A 475 41.78 -12.82 4.12
C ALA A 475 41.15 -12.99 5.52
N ALA A 476 40.09 -12.23 5.82
CA ALA A 476 39.33 -12.39 7.06
C ALA A 476 38.68 -13.77 7.12
N VAL A 477 38.02 -14.20 6.04
CA VAL A 477 37.44 -15.56 5.93
C VAL A 477 38.52 -16.66 6.09
N ALA A 478 39.76 -16.38 5.71
CA ALA A 478 40.90 -17.31 5.82
C ALA A 478 41.58 -17.33 7.21
N GLY A 479 41.11 -16.55 8.19
CA GLY A 479 41.52 -16.71 9.60
C GLY A 479 42.25 -15.51 10.24
N ASP A 480 42.55 -14.43 9.50
CA ASP A 480 43.08 -13.19 10.10
C ASP A 480 41.94 -12.26 10.52
N TRP A 481 41.29 -12.63 11.62
CA TRP A 481 40.12 -11.92 12.16
C TRP A 481 40.47 -10.64 12.94
N THR A 482 41.76 -10.31 13.06
CA THR A 482 42.22 -9.19 13.91
C THR A 482 42.17 -7.84 13.23
N LYS A 483 42.03 -7.81 11.89
CA LYS A 483 41.97 -6.58 11.10
C LYS A 483 40.55 -6.31 10.63
N LEU A 484 40.11 -5.06 10.85
CA LEU A 484 38.85 -4.57 10.30
C LEU A 484 38.92 -4.58 8.77
N ILE A 485 37.95 -5.22 8.13
CA ILE A 485 37.83 -5.18 6.67
C ILE A 485 37.50 -3.73 6.26
N PRO A 486 38.30 -3.08 5.41
CA PRO A 486 38.04 -1.72 4.96
C PRO A 486 36.77 -1.63 4.11
N ILE A 487 36.12 -0.46 4.16
CA ILE A 487 34.98 -0.13 3.30
C ILE A 487 35.53 0.31 1.94
N GLU A 488 35.10 -0.34 0.86
CA GLU A 488 35.43 0.05 -0.52
C GLU A 488 34.54 1.22 -0.97
N TYR A 489 33.22 1.08 -0.76
CA TYR A 489 32.28 2.17 -0.98
C TYR A 489 31.00 2.00 -0.15
N ILE A 490 30.33 3.12 0.10
CA ILE A 490 28.94 3.16 0.55
C ILE A 490 28.08 3.77 -0.57
N LYS A 491 26.90 3.18 -0.78
CA LYS A 491 25.92 3.70 -1.72
C LYS A 491 24.59 3.90 -1.00
N LEU A 492 24.17 5.15 -0.93
CA LEU A 492 22.84 5.54 -0.46
C LEU A 492 21.84 5.48 -1.62
N ARG A 493 20.75 4.76 -1.41
CA ARG A 493 19.64 4.63 -2.35
C ARG A 493 18.49 5.51 -1.86
N HIS A 494 18.49 6.74 -2.34
CA HIS A 494 17.44 7.70 -2.02
C HIS A 494 16.10 7.29 -2.64
N PRO A 495 14.98 7.67 -2.02
CA PRO A 495 13.67 7.46 -2.62
C PRO A 495 13.57 8.16 -3.98
N GLN A 496 12.78 7.56 -4.89
CA GLN A 496 12.60 8.10 -6.23
C GLN A 496 11.95 9.49 -6.17
N PRO A 497 12.25 10.40 -7.12
CA PRO A 497 11.66 11.74 -7.15
C PRO A 497 10.17 11.75 -7.57
N PHE A 498 9.58 10.57 -7.78
CA PHE A 498 8.18 10.33 -8.10
C PHE A 498 7.70 9.09 -7.32
N SER A 499 6.39 8.88 -7.28
CA SER A 499 5.79 7.67 -6.70
C SER A 499 5.40 6.70 -7.81
N ARG A 500 5.75 5.42 -7.66
CA ARG A 500 5.28 4.34 -8.54
C ARG A 500 3.83 4.00 -8.19
N VAL A 501 2.89 4.79 -8.70
CA VAL A 501 1.44 4.58 -8.68
C VAL A 501 0.83 5.02 -10.02
N PRO A 502 -0.40 4.61 -10.38
CA PRO A 502 -1.15 5.22 -11.48
C PRO A 502 -1.32 6.73 -11.27
N GLN A 503 -1.04 7.55 -12.30
CA GLN A 503 -1.03 9.01 -12.15
C GLN A 503 -1.62 9.72 -13.37
N VAL A 504 -2.34 10.81 -13.11
CA VAL A 504 -2.59 11.89 -14.08
C VAL A 504 -1.52 12.96 -13.86
N THR A 505 -0.74 13.30 -14.88
CA THR A 505 0.34 14.31 -14.77
C THR A 505 0.01 15.64 -15.44
N ALA A 506 -0.93 15.63 -16.38
CA ALA A 506 -1.51 16.78 -17.07
C ALA A 506 -2.83 16.34 -17.72
N PRO A 507 -3.67 17.27 -18.23
CA PRO A 507 -4.79 16.91 -19.10
C PRO A 507 -4.33 15.95 -20.19
N GLN A 508 -5.07 14.89 -20.48
CA GLN A 508 -4.72 13.89 -21.51
C GLN A 508 -3.39 13.12 -21.29
N HIS A 509 -2.68 13.28 -20.16
CA HIS A 509 -1.41 12.60 -19.88
C HIS A 509 -1.50 11.68 -18.66
N PHE A 510 -1.31 10.38 -18.90
CA PHE A 510 -1.46 9.32 -17.89
C PHE A 510 -0.24 8.40 -17.84
N HIS A 511 0.09 7.95 -16.63
CA HIS A 511 1.24 7.08 -16.37
C HIS A 511 0.84 5.90 -15.50
N PHE A 512 1.13 4.69 -15.97
CA PHE A 512 0.81 3.45 -15.26
C PHE A 512 2.10 2.64 -15.01
N PRO A 513 2.58 2.53 -13.76
CA PRO A 513 3.67 1.62 -13.45
C PRO A 513 3.17 0.18 -13.57
N LEU A 514 4.03 -0.69 -14.10
CA LEU A 514 3.68 -2.07 -14.40
C LEU A 514 4.36 -3.04 -13.43
N ALA A 515 3.61 -4.03 -12.97
CA ALA A 515 4.15 -5.17 -12.24
C ALA A 515 4.81 -6.17 -13.23
N GLU A 516 5.94 -6.77 -12.86
CA GLU A 516 6.66 -7.72 -13.73
C GLU A 516 6.03 -9.11 -13.82
N LEU A 517 5.34 -9.54 -12.78
CA LEU A 517 4.64 -10.81 -12.69
C LEU A 517 3.21 -10.55 -12.24
N ALA A 518 2.27 -11.41 -12.66
CA ALA A 518 0.94 -11.48 -12.07
C ALA A 518 1.08 -11.92 -10.61
N ASN A 519 1.42 -10.97 -9.75
CA ASN A 519 1.71 -11.15 -8.34
C ASN A 519 0.41 -11.44 -7.60
N LYS A 520 -0.10 -12.66 -7.75
CA LYS A 520 -1.32 -13.07 -7.04
C LYS A 520 -1.14 -13.12 -5.52
N ASN A 521 0.09 -13.01 -4.98
CA ASN A 521 0.35 -13.11 -3.54
C ASN A 521 1.53 -12.27 -3.00
N GLU A 522 2.07 -11.28 -3.73
CA GLU A 522 3.15 -10.44 -3.16
C GLU A 522 2.57 -9.28 -2.35
N HIS A 523 2.71 -9.36 -1.02
CA HIS A 523 2.53 -8.22 -0.13
C HIS A 523 3.46 -7.06 -0.56
N PRO A 524 3.03 -5.78 -0.50
CA PRO A 524 3.81 -4.60 -0.90
C PRO A 524 5.14 -4.38 -0.16
N ASN A 525 5.53 -5.27 0.75
CA ASN A 525 6.66 -5.14 1.67
C ASN A 525 7.71 -6.27 1.58
N GLN A 526 7.69 -7.14 0.55
CA GLN A 526 8.78 -8.12 0.35
C GLN A 526 10.06 -7.46 -0.20
N VAL A 527 11.20 -7.79 0.44
CA VAL A 527 12.53 -7.29 0.09
C VAL A 527 12.93 -7.82 -1.28
N GLN A 528 13.14 -6.91 -2.22
CA GLN A 528 13.49 -7.19 -3.61
C GLN A 528 14.98 -7.55 -3.71
N SER A 529 15.31 -8.84 -3.62
CA SER A 529 16.68 -9.33 -3.89
C SER A 529 16.93 -9.64 -5.37
N GLN A 530 15.89 -9.62 -6.21
CA GLN A 530 16.03 -9.70 -7.65
C GLN A 530 15.82 -8.30 -8.24
N ARG A 531 16.67 -7.91 -9.21
CA ARG A 531 16.54 -6.64 -9.96
C ARG A 531 15.18 -6.63 -10.67
N LYS A 532 14.13 -6.11 -10.01
CA LYS A 532 12.84 -5.91 -10.66
C LYS A 532 13.07 -5.00 -11.86
N ARG A 533 12.76 -5.44 -13.09
CA ARG A 533 12.73 -4.54 -14.24
C ARG A 533 11.51 -3.67 -14.08
N THR A 534 11.73 -2.46 -13.62
CA THR A 534 10.66 -1.51 -13.41
C THR A 534 10.17 -0.99 -14.76
N ARG A 535 8.87 -1.06 -15.02
CA ARG A 535 8.30 -0.63 -16.30
C ARG A 535 7.16 0.35 -16.09
N TRP A 536 6.91 1.15 -17.11
CA TRP A 536 5.77 2.08 -17.16
C TRP A 536 5.09 2.00 -18.53
N LEU A 537 3.80 2.33 -18.51
CA LEU A 537 3.02 2.74 -19.67
C LEU A 537 2.85 4.25 -19.59
N CYS A 538 3.36 4.97 -20.59
CA CYS A 538 3.07 6.39 -20.80
C CYS A 538 1.96 6.48 -21.86
N VAL A 539 0.91 7.21 -21.53
CA VAL A 539 -0.27 7.40 -22.37
C VAL A 539 -0.50 8.88 -22.53
N HIS A 540 -0.57 9.36 -23.76
CA HIS A 540 -0.76 10.78 -24.04
C HIS A 540 -1.43 11.04 -25.38
N ARG A 541 -2.11 12.18 -25.50
CA ARG A 541 -2.39 12.81 -26.80
C ARG A 541 -1.40 13.93 -27.03
N ASN A 542 -1.04 14.18 -28.29
CA ASN A 542 -0.27 15.37 -28.61
C ASN A 542 -1.15 16.58 -28.32
N ASP A 543 -0.60 17.58 -27.62
CA ASP A 543 -1.25 18.89 -27.53
C ASP A 543 -1.58 19.36 -28.94
N SER A 544 -2.85 19.64 -29.21
CA SER A 544 -3.26 20.29 -30.45
C SER A 544 -2.59 21.66 -30.48
N THR A 545 -1.51 21.77 -31.27
CA THR A 545 -0.86 23.04 -31.61
C THR A 545 -1.79 23.99 -32.32
#